data_AF-A0A6B3GUV0-F1
#
_entry.id   AF-A0A6B3GUV0-F1
#
_cell.length_a   1.000
_cell.length_b   1.000
_cell.length_c   1.000
_cell.angle_alpha   90.00
_cell.angle_beta   90.00
_cell.angle_gamma   90.00
#
_symmetry.space_group_name_H-M   'P 1'
#
loop_
_entity.id
_entity.type
_entity.pdbx_description
1 polymer ?
#
loop_
_entity_poly.entity_id
_entity_poly.type
_entity_poly.pdbx_seq_one_letter_code
_entity_poly.pdbx_strand_id
1 'polypeptide(L)' 'GAADAADKLPVLIAYNIPGRDACGGHSGGGAGTPSAYRTWISAFASAIGSRPALVVIEPDSLGDFSCLS' A
#
# COMPACT_ATOMS: atom_id res chain seq x y z
N GLY A 1 7.15 -7.96 16.98
CA GLY A 1 7.25 -6.61 16.34
C GLY A 1 6.82 -5.55 17.35
N ALA A 2 6.96 -4.25 17.10
CA ALA A 2 6.63 -3.23 18.13
C ALA A 2 5.18 -3.35 18.66
N ALA A 3 4.20 -3.51 17.77
CA ALA A 3 2.79 -3.70 18.15
C ALA A 3 2.56 -5.02 18.91
N ASP A 4 3.19 -6.10 18.45
CA ASP A 4 3.13 -7.44 19.05
C ASP A 4 3.79 -7.48 20.44
N ALA A 5 4.90 -6.75 20.65
CA ALA A 5 5.50 -6.56 21.97
C ALA A 5 4.59 -5.79 22.96
N ALA A 6 3.59 -5.07 22.44
CA ALA A 6 2.59 -4.33 23.21
C ALA A 6 1.22 -5.02 23.24
N ASP A 7 1.11 -6.26 22.74
CA ASP A 7 -0.15 -7.00 22.59
C ASP A 7 -1.23 -6.20 21.84
N LYS A 8 -0.84 -5.65 20.69
CA LYS A 8 -1.72 -4.90 19.78
C LYS A 8 -1.62 -5.43 18.35
N LEU A 9 -2.76 -5.42 17.66
CA LEU A 9 -2.83 -5.67 16.22
C LEU A 9 -2.34 -4.42 15.46
N PRO A 10 -1.27 -4.48 14.65
CA PRO A 10 -0.88 -3.36 13.82
C PRO A 10 -1.90 -3.12 12.69
N VAL A 11 -2.19 -1.85 12.44
CA VAL A 11 -2.92 -1.38 11.25
C VAL A 11 -1.90 -0.73 10.31
N LEU A 12 -1.81 -1.24 9.09
CA LEU A 12 -0.87 -0.80 8.07
C LEU A 12 -1.64 -0.33 6.84
N ILE A 13 -1.07 0.64 6.13
CA ILE A 13 -1.61 1.12 4.86
C ILE A 13 -0.54 0.91 3.78
N ALA A 14 -0.87 0.11 2.78
CA ALA A 14 -0.10 0.06 1.54
C ALA A 14 -0.63 1.18 0.62
N TYR A 15 0.22 2.17 0.28
CA TYR A 15 -0.20 3.35 -0.48
C TYR A 15 0.87 3.79 -1.48
N ASN A 16 1.14 2.93 -2.46
CA ASN A 16 2.23 3.05 -3.41
C ASN A 16 1.89 2.61 -4.84
N ILE A 17 0.61 2.49 -5.21
CA ILE A 17 0.20 2.15 -6.58
C ILE A 17 0.76 3.15 -7.60
N PRO A 18 1.21 2.73 -8.79
CA PRO A 18 1.59 3.66 -9.85
C PRO A 18 0.41 4.57 -10.20
N GLY A 19 0.68 5.87 -10.34
CA GLY A 19 -0.39 6.85 -10.57
C GLY A 19 -1.23 7.14 -9.33
N ARG A 20 -0.67 7.01 -8.12
CA ARG A 20 -1.37 7.30 -6.87
C ARG A 20 -2.00 8.70 -6.92
N ASP A 21 -3.28 8.79 -6.51
CA ASP A 21 -4.07 10.03 -6.54
C ASP A 21 -4.15 10.64 -7.95
N ALA A 22 -4.50 9.81 -8.94
CA ALA A 22 -4.54 10.23 -10.34
C ALA A 22 -5.64 11.25 -10.64
N CYS A 23 -6.74 11.28 -9.88
CA CYS A 23 -7.81 12.25 -10.10
C CYS A 23 -7.59 13.56 -9.32
N GLY A 24 -6.97 13.51 -8.13
CA GLY A 24 -6.77 14.68 -7.26
C GLY A 24 -5.38 15.33 -7.35
N GLY A 25 -4.34 14.52 -7.53
CA GLY A 25 -2.94 14.94 -7.73
C GLY A 25 -2.22 15.56 -6.52
N HIS A 26 -2.92 15.86 -5.41
CA HIS A 26 -2.33 16.49 -4.22
C HIS A 26 -1.37 15.57 -3.46
N SER A 27 -1.66 14.27 -3.42
CA SER A 27 -0.81 13.22 -2.84
C SER A 27 -0.14 12.37 -3.93
N GLY A 28 0.01 12.93 -5.14
CA GLY A 28 0.62 12.28 -6.30
C GLY A 28 1.93 11.55 -6.01
N GLY A 29 2.12 10.39 -6.65
CA GLY A 29 3.35 9.60 -6.52
C GLY A 29 3.13 8.11 -6.78
N GLY A 30 3.70 7.28 -5.91
CA GLY A 30 3.65 5.83 -6.02
C GLY A 30 4.86 5.24 -6.75
N ALA A 31 4.82 3.94 -6.98
CA ALA A 31 5.87 3.24 -7.70
C ALA A 31 5.95 3.71 -9.15
N GLY A 32 7.17 3.84 -9.68
CA GLY A 32 7.37 4.33 -11.05
C GLY A 32 6.87 3.40 -12.15
N THR A 33 6.65 2.11 -11.85
CA THR A 33 6.11 1.12 -12.80
C THR A 33 5.28 0.05 -12.09
N PRO A 34 4.40 -0.68 -12.81
CA PRO A 34 3.71 -1.85 -12.26
C PRO A 34 4.66 -2.96 -11.78
N SER A 35 5.82 -3.13 -12.41
CA SER A 35 6.82 -4.11 -11.95
C SER A 35 7.48 -3.68 -10.64
N ALA A 36 7.83 -2.39 -10.50
CA ALA A 36 8.36 -1.84 -9.25
C ALA A 36 7.35 -1.96 -8.11
N TYR A 37 6.06 -1.71 -8.38
CA TYR A 37 4.99 -1.93 -7.41
C TYR A 37 4.92 -3.39 -6.95
N ARG A 38 4.96 -4.35 -7.89
CA ARG A 38 4.96 -5.79 -7.56
C ARG A 38 6.14 -6.17 -6.67
N THR A 39 7.35 -5.70 -7.00
CA THR A 39 8.52 -5.92 -6.14
C THR A 39 8.32 -5.34 -4.74
N TRP A 40 7.81 -4.11 -4.65
CA TRP A 40 7.57 -3.44 -3.39
C TRP A 40 6.49 -4.15 -2.54
N ILE A 41 5.34 -4.49 -3.11
CA ILE A 41 4.24 -5.13 -2.36
C ILE A 41 4.60 -6.55 -1.92
N SER A 42 5.37 -7.28 -2.73
CA SER A 42 5.92 -8.57 -2.32
C SER A 42 6.86 -8.42 -1.12
N ALA A 43 7.77 -7.44 -1.14
CA ALA A 43 8.65 -7.17 0.00
C ALA A 43 7.87 -6.73 1.25
N PHE A 44 6.83 -5.90 1.09
CA PHE A 44 5.92 -5.49 2.17
C PHE A 44 5.23 -6.71 2.80
N ALA A 45 4.65 -7.59 1.99
CA ALA A 45 3.99 -8.80 2.46
C ALA A 45 4.97 -9.78 3.14
N SER A 46 6.17 -9.97 2.56
CA SER A 46 7.23 -10.79 3.17
C SER A 46 7.70 -10.21 4.51
N ALA A 47 7.75 -8.89 4.64
CA ALA A 47 8.09 -8.25 5.90
C ALA A 47 7.02 -8.49 6.97
N ILE A 48 5.73 -8.54 6.64
CA ILE A 48 4.67 -8.94 7.59
C ILE A 48 4.84 -10.41 7.99
N GLY A 49 5.07 -11.29 7.01
CA GLY A 49 5.23 -12.72 7.21
C GLY A 49 3.93 -13.37 7.68
N SER A 50 4.02 -14.29 8.64
CA SER A 50 2.86 -15.00 9.22
C SER A 50 2.21 -14.29 10.41
N ARG A 51 2.63 -13.05 10.71
CA ARG A 51 2.14 -12.30 11.87
C ARG A 51 0.77 -11.67 11.59
N PRO A 52 -0.10 -11.54 12.59
CA PRO A 52 -1.39 -10.88 12.42
C PRO A 52 -1.20 -9.38 12.11
N ALA A 53 -1.89 -8.89 11.09
CA ALA A 53 -1.93 -7.47 10.71
C ALA A 53 -3.23 -7.17 9.97
N LEU A 54 -3.76 -5.95 10.14
CA LEU A 54 -4.80 -5.40 9.26
C LEU A 54 -4.12 -4.50 8.23
N VAL A 55 -4.38 -4.75 6.95
CA VAL A 55 -3.79 -3.97 5.85
C VAL A 55 -4.91 -3.33 5.03
N VAL A 56 -4.90 -2.01 4.94
CA VAL A 56 -5.68 -1.26 3.95
C VAL A 56 -4.81 -1.13 2.70
N ILE A 57 -5.32 -1.62 1.57
CA ILE A 57 -4.59 -1.66 0.31
C ILE A 57 -5.06 -0.52 -0.58
N GLU A 58 -4.11 0.33 -0.94
CA GLU A 58 -4.21 1.39 -1.94
C GLU A 58 -5.49 2.21 -1.84
N PRO A 59 -5.60 3.07 -0.80
CA PRO A 59 -6.67 4.06 -0.72
C PRO A 59 -6.94 4.77 -2.04
N ASP A 60 -8.22 4.99 -2.32
CA ASP A 60 -8.75 5.67 -3.50
C ASP A 60 -8.51 4.99 -4.85
N SER A 61 -7.60 4.01 -4.97
CA SER A 61 -7.22 3.40 -6.25
C SER A 61 -8.40 2.89 -7.10
N LEU A 62 -9.40 2.26 -6.47
CA LEU A 62 -10.61 1.81 -7.18
C LEU A 62 -11.57 2.96 -7.50
N GLY A 63 -11.61 4.00 -6.69
CA GLY A 63 -12.40 5.22 -6.97
C GLY A 63 -11.80 6.03 -8.11
N ASP A 64 -10.48 6.14 -8.12
CA ASP A 64 -9.67 6.85 -9.13
C ASP A 64 -9.41 6.03 -10.39
N PHE A 65 -9.97 4.82 -10.50
CA PHE A 65 -9.66 3.87 -11.57
C PHE A 65 -9.79 4.49 -12.98
N SER A 66 -10.74 5.40 -13.16
CA SER A 66 -10.93 6.11 -14.44
C SER A 66 -9.83 7.11 -14.82
N CYS A 67 -9.01 7.56 -13.86
CA CYS A 67 -7.90 8.48 -14.08
C CYS A 67 -6.54 7.77 -14.16
N LEU A 68 -6.46 6.48 -13.81
CA LEU A 68 -5.21 5.68 -13.79
C LEU A 68 -4.71 5.23 -15.18
N SER A 69 -5.28 5.77 -16.27
CA SER A 69 -5.06 5.37 -17.68
C SER A 69 -3.68 5.71 -18.24
#